data_AF-Q483Y6-F1
#
_entry.id   AF-Q483Y6-F1
#
_cell.length_a   1.000
_cell.length_b   1.000
_cell.length_c   1.000
_cell.angle_alpha   90.00
_cell.angle_beta   90.00
_cell.angle_gamma   90.00
#
_symmetry.space_group_name_H-M   'P 1'
#
loop_
_entity.id
_entity.type
_entity.pdbx_description
1 polymer ?
#
loop_
_entity_poly.entity_id
_entity_poly.type
_entity_poly.pdbx_seq_one_letter_code
_entity_poly.pdbx_strand_id
1 'polypeptide(L)'
;MSSWQHPKNNGLDDIEYNFGLKGDEAKELSFLLNEACHVYHYHAEGLWVSDDKDSYSKGLLKFMDKNPELESRLIRSNERVIKMITFRALELK
;
A
#
# COMPACT_ATOMS: atom_id res chain seq x y z
N MET A 1 6.86 -19.64 -9.28
CA MET A 1 7.16 -18.61 -8.27
C MET A 1 5.97 -18.53 -7.33
N SER A 2 6.15 -18.77 -6.04
CA SER A 2 5.06 -18.76 -5.06
C SER A 2 4.43 -17.37 -5.04
N SER A 3 3.14 -17.28 -5.40
CA SER A 3 2.36 -16.06 -5.22
C SER A 3 2.31 -15.80 -3.71
N TRP A 4 3.08 -14.81 -3.25
CA TRP A 4 3.01 -14.39 -1.85
C TRP A 4 1.59 -13.87 -1.58
N GLN A 5 0.83 -14.62 -0.79
CA GLN A 5 -0.56 -14.31 -0.40
C GLN A 5 -0.53 -13.89 1.08
N HIS A 6 -0.77 -12.61 1.34
CA HIS A 6 -1.11 -12.13 2.68
C HIS A 6 -2.65 -12.19 2.84
N PRO A 7 -3.19 -12.26 4.08
CA PRO A 7 -4.64 -12.18 4.30
C PRO A 7 -5.22 -10.90 3.70
N LYS A 8 -6.51 -10.92 3.36
CA LYS A 8 -7.18 -9.73 2.82
C LYS A 8 -7.28 -8.68 3.93
N ASN A 9 -6.77 -7.47 3.69
CA ASN A 9 -6.86 -6.38 4.64
C ASN A 9 -8.30 -5.86 4.70
N ASN A 10 -8.93 -6.04 5.85
CA ASN A 10 -10.28 -5.54 6.12
C ASN A 10 -10.28 -4.10 6.66
N GLY A 11 -9.11 -3.53 6.94
CA GLY A 11 -8.93 -2.21 7.56
C GLY A 11 -9.00 -2.20 9.08
N LEU A 12 -9.08 -3.35 9.76
CA LEU A 12 -9.04 -3.46 11.22
C LEU A 12 -7.82 -4.23 11.71
N ASP A 13 -7.43 -5.26 10.95
CA ASP A 13 -6.30 -6.10 11.30
C ASP A 13 -5.00 -5.50 10.75
N ASP A 14 -3.99 -5.41 11.61
CA ASP A 14 -2.64 -5.08 11.17
C ASP A 14 -2.02 -6.27 10.42
N ILE A 15 -1.79 -6.08 9.13
CA ILE A 15 -1.14 -7.07 8.27
C ILE A 15 0.32 -6.70 8.08
N GLU A 16 1.21 -7.65 8.34
CA GLU A 16 2.62 -7.49 8.01
C GLU A 16 2.85 -7.68 6.50
N TYR A 17 3.29 -6.60 5.86
CA TYR A 17 3.65 -6.58 4.46
C TYR A 17 5.16 -6.66 4.28
N ASN A 18 5.62 -7.74 3.66
CA ASN A 18 7.04 -7.90 3.38
C ASN A 18 7.40 -7.28 2.02
N PHE A 19 6.69 -7.60 0.92
CA PHE A 19 7.03 -7.18 -0.46
C PHE A 19 8.53 -7.26 -0.81
N GLY A 20 9.29 -8.12 -0.12
CA GLY A 20 10.74 -8.28 -0.20
C GLY A 20 11.58 -7.16 0.44
N LEU A 21 10.98 -6.29 1.24
CA LEU A 21 11.65 -5.41 2.20
C LEU A 21 11.94 -6.14 3.51
N LYS A 22 12.83 -5.59 4.35
CA LYS A 22 13.21 -6.19 5.64
C LYS A 22 13.34 -5.14 6.73
N GLY A 23 13.28 -5.59 7.98
CA GLY A 23 13.53 -4.75 9.15
C GLY A 23 12.55 -3.59 9.23
N ASP A 24 13.06 -2.40 9.50
CA ASP A 24 12.23 -1.23 9.77
C ASP A 24 11.52 -0.72 8.50
N GLU A 25 12.12 -0.82 7.32
CA GLU A 25 11.45 -0.43 6.06
C GLU A 25 10.20 -1.28 5.78
N ALA A 26 10.24 -2.58 6.10
CA ALA A 26 9.08 -3.45 5.95
C ALA A 26 7.96 -3.07 6.94
N LYS A 27 8.33 -2.71 8.17
CA LYS A 27 7.37 -2.27 9.20
C LYS A 27 6.72 -0.94 8.82
N GLU A 28 7.52 0.03 8.38
CA GLU A 28 7.02 1.34 7.94
C GLU A 28 6.10 1.22 6.72
N LEU A 29 6.49 0.40 5.73
CA LEU A 29 5.61 0.11 4.60
C LEU A 29 4.32 -0.56 5.07
N SER A 30 4.41 -1.55 5.97
CA SER A 30 3.24 -2.26 6.48
C SER A 30 2.27 -1.28 7.16
N PHE A 31 2.79 -0.40 8.01
CA PHE A 31 2.02 0.64 8.68
C PHE A 31 1.27 1.52 7.67
N LEU A 32 1.98 2.05 6.66
CA LEU A 32 1.37 2.88 5.62
C LEU A 32 0.25 2.16 4.86
N LEU A 33 0.44 0.88 4.54
CA LEU A 33 -0.55 0.08 3.81
C LEU A 33 -1.76 -0.27 4.68
N ASN A 34 -1.55 -0.58 5.97
CA ASN A 34 -2.63 -0.82 6.92
C ASN A 34 -3.45 0.46 7.14
N GLU A 35 -2.81 1.60 7.33
CA GLU A 35 -3.52 2.88 7.47
C GLU A 35 -4.33 3.22 6.21
N ALA A 36 -3.77 3.01 5.02
CA ALA A 36 -4.50 3.23 3.77
C ALA A 36 -5.73 2.31 3.66
N CYS A 37 -5.62 1.04 4.08
CA CYS A 37 -6.75 0.12 4.11
C CYS A 37 -7.79 0.54 5.16
N HIS A 38 -7.35 0.91 6.36
CA HIS A 38 -8.20 1.39 7.44
C HIS A 38 -9.00 2.62 7.01
N VAL A 39 -8.33 3.63 6.46
CA VAL A 39 -9.01 4.86 6.03
C VAL A 39 -10.00 4.58 4.90
N TYR A 40 -9.61 3.76 3.92
CA TYR A 40 -10.52 3.38 2.85
C TYR A 40 -11.78 2.67 3.35
N HIS A 41 -11.65 1.78 4.34
CA HIS A 41 -12.75 0.98 4.84
C HIS A 41 -13.61 1.69 5.90
N TYR A 42 -13.04 2.61 6.68
CA TYR A 42 -13.69 3.12 7.91
C TYR A 42 -13.72 4.64 8.06
N HIS A 43 -12.89 5.42 7.36
CA HIS A 43 -12.81 6.88 7.54
C HIS A 43 -13.17 7.71 6.32
N ALA A 44 -13.19 7.11 5.13
CA ALA A 44 -13.90 7.68 4.00
C ALA A 44 -15.40 7.55 4.28
N GLU A 45 -16.15 8.65 4.35
CA GLU A 45 -17.62 8.71 4.52
C GLU A 45 -18.40 8.07 3.33
N GLY A 46 -17.91 6.95 2.80
CA GLY A 46 -18.29 6.33 1.53
C GLY A 46 -17.50 6.83 0.32
N LEU A 47 -16.61 7.83 0.47
CA LEU A 47 -15.90 8.46 -0.65
C LEU A 47 -14.40 8.54 -0.38
N TRP A 48 -13.62 7.75 -1.10
CA TRP A 48 -12.16 7.93 -1.14
C TRP A 48 -11.87 9.23 -1.89
N VAL A 49 -11.66 10.32 -1.15
CA VAL A 49 -11.36 11.63 -1.73
C VAL A 49 -9.94 11.59 -2.33
N SER A 50 -9.72 12.31 -3.43
CA SER A 50 -8.44 12.31 -4.15
C SER A 50 -7.25 12.63 -3.25
N ASP A 51 -7.46 13.53 -2.28
CA ASP A 51 -6.40 14.06 -1.43
C ASP A 51 -5.89 13.00 -0.43
N ASP A 52 -6.79 12.16 0.10
CA ASP A 52 -6.42 11.02 0.95
C ASP A 52 -5.59 10.01 0.14
N LYS A 53 -6.02 9.72 -1.09
CA LYS A 53 -5.30 8.83 -2.01
C LYS A 53 -3.91 9.35 -2.32
N ASP A 54 -3.79 10.66 -2.56
CA ASP A 54 -2.52 11.30 -2.91
C ASP A 54 -1.53 11.28 -1.75
N SER A 55 -2.00 11.42 -0.50
CA SER A 55 -1.15 11.34 0.69
C SER A 55 -0.46 9.98 0.80
N TYR A 56 -1.23 8.89 0.76
CA TYR A 56 -0.68 7.53 0.83
C TYR A 56 0.18 7.19 -0.41
N SER A 57 -0.22 7.67 -1.58
CA SER A 57 0.53 7.46 -2.82
C SER A 57 1.90 8.15 -2.81
N LYS A 58 1.97 9.38 -2.29
CA LYS A 58 3.24 10.11 -2.09
C LYS A 58 4.12 9.45 -1.03
N GLY A 59 3.53 8.91 0.03
CA GLY A 59 4.26 8.11 1.01
C GLY A 59 4.86 6.86 0.37
N LEU A 60 4.07 6.15 -0.44
CA LEU A 60 4.48 4.95 -1.15
C LEU A 60 5.59 5.21 -2.18
N LEU A 61 5.56 6.35 -2.88
CA LEU A 61 6.62 6.77 -3.81
C LEU A 61 8.00 6.77 -3.16
N LYS A 62 8.11 7.21 -1.90
CA LYS A 62 9.40 7.22 -1.16
C LYS A 62 9.99 5.82 -1.03
N PHE A 63 9.15 4.79 -0.89
CA PHE A 63 9.60 3.40 -0.83
C PHE A 63 9.96 2.87 -2.22
N MET A 64 9.18 3.22 -3.25
CA MET A 64 9.45 2.82 -4.63
C MET A 64 10.74 3.42 -5.19
N ASP A 65 11.04 4.68 -4.88
CA ASP A 65 12.26 5.35 -5.36
C ASP A 65 13.51 4.76 -4.72
N LYS A 66 13.42 4.28 -3.47
CA LYS A 66 14.50 3.54 -2.80
C LYS A 66 14.62 2.09 -3.28
N ASN A 67 13.49 1.47 -3.64
CA ASN A 67 13.41 0.05 -3.98
C ASN A 67 12.66 -0.13 -5.32
N PRO A 68 13.33 0.02 -6.49
CA PRO A 68 12.65 0.00 -7.79
C PRO A 68 11.85 -1.27 -8.09
N GLU A 69 12.28 -2.42 -7.55
CA GLU A 69 11.54 -3.68 -7.73
C GLU A 69 10.19 -3.72 -7.00
N LEU A 70 9.99 -2.83 -6.01
CA LEU A 70 8.79 -2.77 -5.18
C LEU A 70 7.54 -2.45 -6.01
N GLU A 71 7.65 -1.59 -7.01
CA GLU A 71 6.55 -1.23 -7.93
C GLU A 71 5.92 -2.49 -8.54
N SER A 72 6.74 -3.33 -9.17
CA SER A 72 6.25 -4.54 -9.83
C SER A 72 5.61 -5.54 -8.86
N ARG A 73 6.05 -5.54 -7.60
CA ARG A 73 5.51 -6.42 -6.54
C ARG A 73 4.19 -5.90 -6.00
N LEU A 74 4.07 -4.60 -5.81
CA LEU A 74 2.84 -3.93 -5.36
C LEU A 74 1.72 -4.04 -6.41
N ILE A 75 2.03 -3.85 -7.70
CA ILE A 75 1.04 -4.04 -8.80
C ILE A 75 0.48 -5.46 -8.82
N ARG A 76 1.29 -6.46 -8.45
CA ARG A 76 0.90 -7.87 -8.37
C ARG A 76 0.20 -8.26 -7.07
N SER A 77 0.08 -7.37 -6.09
CA SER A 77 -0.72 -7.62 -4.88
C SER A 77 -2.14 -8.03 -5.26
N ASN A 78 -2.85 -8.76 -4.42
CA ASN A 78 -4.29 -8.99 -4.63
C ASN A 78 -5.17 -7.93 -3.94
N GLU A 79 -4.56 -6.98 -3.22
CA GLU A 79 -5.29 -5.91 -2.56
C GLU A 79 -5.68 -4.79 -3.50
N ARG A 80 -6.97 -4.50 -3.53
CA ARG A 80 -7.50 -3.39 -4.31
C ARG A 80 -6.94 -2.05 -3.85
N VAL A 81 -6.92 -1.81 -2.52
CA VAL A 81 -6.43 -0.56 -1.92
C VAL A 81 -4.97 -0.33 -2.31
N ILE A 82 -4.12 -1.34 -2.11
CA ILE A 82 -2.69 -1.28 -2.44
C ILE A 82 -2.51 -0.99 -3.93
N LYS A 83 -3.22 -1.69 -4.83
CA LYS A 83 -3.17 -1.38 -6.27
C LYS A 83 -3.57 0.06 -6.57
N MET A 84 -4.65 0.54 -5.97
CA MET A 84 -5.17 1.88 -6.22
C MET A 84 -4.15 2.97 -5.86
N ILE A 85 -3.51 2.89 -4.69
CA ILE A 85 -2.48 3.86 -4.28
C ILE A 85 -1.16 3.63 -5.04
N THR A 86 -0.87 2.39 -5.47
CA THR A 86 0.29 2.07 -6.31
C THR A 86 0.18 2.72 -7.67
N PHE A 87 -0.94 2.53 -8.38
CA PHE A 87 -1.14 3.17 -9.69
C PHE A 87 -1.16 4.69 -9.57
N ARG A 88 -1.75 5.24 -8.50
CA ARG A 88 -1.74 6.69 -8.27
C ARG A 88 -0.34 7.22 -7.97
N ALA A 89 0.49 6.48 -7.23
CA ALA A 89 1.90 6.82 -7.04
C ALA A 89 2.61 6.94 -8.40
N LEU A 90 2.37 6.01 -9.31
CA LEU A 90 2.97 6.04 -10.66
C LEU A 90 2.47 7.20 -11.53
N GLU A 91 1.21 7.63 -11.36
CA GLU A 91 0.68 8.83 -12.04
C GLU A 91 1.30 10.14 -11.52
N LEU A 92 1.79 10.16 -10.28
CA LEU A 92 2.35 11.34 -9.61
C LEU A 92 3.87 11.48 -9.80
N LYS A 93 4.52 10.47 -10.40
CA LYS A 93 5.96 10.40 -10.64
C LYS A 93 6.36 11.19 -11.89
#